data_AF-A0A661CJL0-F1
#
_entry.id   AF-A0A661CJL0-F1
#
_cell.length_a   1.000
_cell.length_b   1.000
_cell.length_c   1.000
_cell.angle_alpha   90.00
_cell.angle_beta   90.00
_cell.angle_gamma   90.00
#
_symmetry.space_group_name_H-M   'P 1'
#
loop_
_entity.id
_entity.type
_entity.pdbx_description
1 polymer ?
#
loop_
_entity_poly.entity_id
_entity_poly.type
_entity_poly.pdbx_seq_one_letter_code
_entity_poly.pdbx_strand_id
1 'polypeptide(L)'
;MLFNAVVWADEERSNYVNFKDLEHAAQVLVKQQDNAAFLEHWIHCGVKTHRVLSVLAWATDEINRPQLDMDGILAALTEHRLALPRKPVFDIVQRLVDEDILESTGVAYRFAVPLYRRWIAWRWEPSLVREEGLED
;
A
#
# COMPACT_ATOMS: atom_id res chain seq x y z
N MET A 1 -12.38 7.88 38.96
CA MET A 1 -11.88 9.20 38.52
C MET A 1 -11.39 9.04 37.09
N LEU A 2 -11.79 9.96 36.21
CA LEU A 2 -11.69 9.87 34.75
C LEU A 2 -10.27 10.18 34.23
N PHE A 3 -9.83 9.42 33.23
CA PHE A 3 -8.62 9.60 32.43
C PHE A 3 -8.39 11.04 31.96
N ASN A 4 -9.46 11.81 31.74
CA ASN A 4 -9.39 13.21 31.30
C ASN A 4 -8.77 14.18 32.32
N ALA A 5 -8.61 13.80 33.59
CA ALA A 5 -8.02 14.69 34.60
C ALA A 5 -6.47 14.73 34.57
N VAL A 6 -5.82 13.75 33.92
CA VAL A 6 -4.35 13.63 33.92
C VAL A 6 -3.71 14.27 32.68
N VAL A 7 -4.47 14.46 31.59
CA VAL A 7 -3.96 15.00 30.33
C VAL A 7 -3.58 16.50 30.41
N TRP A 8 -4.01 17.22 31.46
CA TRP A 8 -3.78 18.66 31.64
C TRP A 8 -2.74 19.00 32.71
N ALA A 9 -2.08 17.99 33.29
CA ALA A 9 -1.19 18.16 34.44
C ALA A 9 0.29 17.99 34.07
N ASP A 10 0.76 18.64 32.99
CA ASP A 10 2.17 18.93 32.59
C ASP A 10 3.31 18.01 33.10
N GLU A 11 3.06 16.72 33.27
CA GLU A 11 4.01 15.74 33.81
C GLU A 11 4.70 14.98 32.67
N GLU A 12 5.98 14.68 32.90
CA GLU A 12 6.92 14.13 31.90
C GLU A 12 6.33 12.94 31.12
N ARG A 13 6.37 13.08 29.79
CA ARG A 13 5.96 12.05 28.83
C ARG A 13 6.75 10.75 29.08
N SER A 14 6.09 9.74 29.62
CA SER A 14 6.63 8.38 29.68
C SER A 14 6.68 7.79 28.26
N ASN A 15 7.90 7.50 27.77
CA ASN A 15 8.23 7.09 26.39
C ASN A 15 7.74 5.69 25.96
N TYR A 16 6.81 5.08 26.68
CA TYR A 16 6.39 3.71 26.38
C TYR A 16 5.14 3.68 25.50
N VAL A 17 5.38 3.65 24.19
CA VAL A 17 4.35 3.33 23.19
C VAL A 17 3.93 1.86 23.38
N ASN A 18 2.67 1.62 23.76
CA ASN A 18 2.13 0.27 23.83
C ASN A 18 1.67 -0.19 22.44
N PHE A 19 1.70 -1.50 22.17
CA PHE A 19 1.19 -2.09 20.93
C PHE A 19 -0.29 -1.70 20.66
N LYS A 20 -1.08 -1.54 21.72
CA LYS A 20 -2.47 -1.05 21.63
C LYS A 20 -2.56 0.42 21.20
N ASP A 21 -1.58 1.25 21.53
CA ASP A 21 -1.54 2.66 21.10
C ASP A 21 -1.14 2.77 19.63
N LEU A 22 -0.30 1.86 19.14
CA LEU A 22 0.00 1.72 17.71
C LEU A 22 -1.22 1.25 16.91
N GLU A 23 -1.95 0.26 17.41
CA GLU A 23 -3.19 -0.21 16.79
C GLU A 23 -4.27 0.88 16.80
N HIS A 24 -4.38 1.63 17.90
CA HIS A 24 -5.29 2.77 18.00
C HIS A 24 -4.89 3.93 17.09
N ALA A 25 -3.60 4.28 17.02
CA ALA A 25 -3.10 5.31 16.10
C ALA A 25 -3.30 4.89 14.63
N ALA A 26 -3.08 3.62 14.31
CA ALA A 26 -3.37 3.08 12.99
C ALA A 26 -4.87 3.14 12.68
N GLN A 27 -5.75 2.79 13.62
CA GLN A 27 -7.20 2.90 13.46
C GLN A 27 -7.68 4.36 13.37
N VAL A 28 -7.06 5.30 14.09
CA VAL A 28 -7.34 6.74 14.03
C VAL A 28 -6.88 7.31 12.68
N LEU A 29 -5.71 6.92 12.17
CA LEU A 29 -5.25 7.24 10.81
C LEU A 29 -6.08 6.57 9.72
N VAL A 30 -6.68 5.40 9.99
CA VAL A 30 -7.62 4.75 9.08
C VAL A 30 -8.97 5.49 9.06
N LYS A 31 -9.42 6.03 10.20
CA LYS A 31 -10.64 6.84 10.33
C LYS A 31 -10.47 8.28 9.87
N GLN A 32 -9.26 8.83 9.94
CA GLN A 32 -8.89 10.09 9.29
C GLN A 32 -8.68 9.80 7.81
N GLN A 33 -9.71 10.05 7.03
CA GLN A 33 -9.86 9.61 5.64
C GLN A 33 -8.78 10.05 4.63
N ASP A 34 -7.79 10.87 4.98
CA ASP A 34 -6.97 11.54 3.97
C ASP A 34 -5.47 11.45 4.24
N ASN A 35 -4.84 10.38 3.75
CA ASN A 35 -3.62 10.64 2.98
C ASN A 35 -4.09 11.07 1.60
N ALA A 36 -4.53 12.32 1.48
CA ALA A 36 -5.15 12.87 0.27
C ALA A 36 -4.30 12.58 -0.97
N ALA A 37 -2.97 12.67 -0.87
CA ALA A 37 -2.05 12.33 -1.94
C ALA A 37 -2.13 10.87 -2.41
N PHE A 38 -2.31 9.90 -1.49
CA PHE A 38 -2.43 8.48 -1.85
C PHE A 38 -3.76 8.17 -2.52
N LEU A 39 -4.83 8.78 -2.01
CA LEU A 39 -6.17 8.63 -2.58
C LEU A 39 -6.25 9.32 -3.94
N GLU A 40 -5.70 10.52 -4.08
CA GLU A 40 -5.60 11.26 -5.34
C GLU A 40 -4.80 10.48 -6.38
N HIS A 41 -3.61 9.98 -6.02
CA HIS A 41 -2.82 9.13 -6.91
C HIS A 41 -3.58 7.86 -7.32
N TRP A 42 -4.26 7.20 -6.38
CA TRP A 42 -5.10 6.04 -6.69
C TRP A 42 -6.22 6.41 -7.66
N ILE A 43 -7.00 7.47 -7.40
CA ILE A 43 -8.12 7.88 -8.27
C ILE A 43 -7.63 8.24 -9.69
N HIS A 44 -6.44 8.80 -9.83
CA HIS A 44 -5.86 9.12 -11.14
C HIS A 44 -5.24 7.92 -11.87
N CYS A 45 -5.08 6.79 -11.20
CA CYS A 45 -4.60 5.56 -11.82
C CYS A 45 -5.74 4.84 -12.54
N GLY A 46 -5.44 4.26 -13.71
CA GLY A 46 -6.37 3.38 -14.40
C GLY A 46 -6.42 1.99 -13.76
N VAL A 47 -7.48 1.23 -14.03
CA VAL A 47 -7.74 -0.10 -13.42
C VAL A 47 -6.56 -1.08 -13.59
N LYS A 48 -5.89 -1.07 -14.75
CA LYS A 48 -4.70 -1.90 -14.99
C LYS A 48 -3.58 -1.60 -13.97
N THR A 49 -3.44 -0.34 -13.58
CA THR A 49 -2.46 0.10 -12.56
C THR A 49 -2.90 -0.31 -11.16
N HIS A 50 -4.19 -0.19 -10.83
CA HIS A 50 -4.74 -0.68 -9.55
C HIS A 50 -4.44 -2.16 -9.34
N ARG A 51 -4.59 -2.98 -10.39
CA ARG A 51 -4.28 -4.42 -10.33
C ARG A 51 -2.83 -4.67 -9.98
N VAL A 52 -1.90 -3.97 -10.65
CA VAL A 52 -0.47 -4.10 -10.40
C VAL A 52 -0.12 -3.66 -8.99
N LEU A 53 -0.60 -2.49 -8.56
CA LEU A 53 -0.33 -1.94 -7.24
C LEU A 53 -0.92 -2.80 -6.11
N SER A 54 -2.17 -3.25 -6.25
CA SER A 54 -2.85 -4.10 -5.27
C SER A 54 -2.14 -5.43 -5.08
N VAL A 55 -1.78 -6.10 -6.18
CA VAL A 55 -1.06 -7.38 -6.11
C VAL A 55 0.34 -7.20 -5.56
N LEU A 56 1.07 -6.18 -6.00
CA LEU A 56 2.40 -5.91 -5.47
C LEU A 56 2.35 -5.61 -3.97
N ALA A 57 1.36 -4.83 -3.52
CA ALA A 57 1.17 -4.51 -2.11
C ALA A 57 0.88 -5.77 -1.28
N TRP A 58 0.08 -6.71 -1.80
CA TRP A 58 -0.24 -7.96 -1.12
C TRP A 58 0.88 -8.99 -1.14
N ALA A 59 1.61 -9.08 -2.25
CA ALA A 59 2.66 -10.08 -2.46
C ALA A 59 4.03 -9.68 -1.88
N THR A 60 4.20 -8.41 -1.49
CA THR A 60 5.39 -7.90 -0.77
C THR A 60 5.06 -7.57 0.68
N ASP A 61 6.06 -7.68 1.55
CA ASP A 61 6.03 -7.23 2.94
C ASP A 61 7.41 -6.72 3.37
N GLU A 62 7.46 -5.84 4.37
CA GLU A 62 8.69 -5.13 4.74
C GLU A 62 9.74 -6.00 5.44
N ILE A 63 9.40 -7.24 5.83
CA ILE A 63 10.23 -8.08 6.69
C ILE A 63 10.77 -9.29 5.92
N ASN A 64 9.89 -10.04 5.25
CA ASN A 64 10.20 -11.34 4.66
C ASN A 64 10.33 -11.26 3.13
N ARG A 65 9.56 -10.39 2.48
CA ARG A 65 9.58 -10.24 1.01
C ARG A 65 9.48 -8.77 0.59
N PRO A 66 10.56 -7.98 0.73
CA PRO A 66 10.52 -6.54 0.51
C PRO A 66 10.36 -6.12 -0.95
N GLN A 67 10.65 -7.02 -1.90
CA GLN A 67 10.67 -6.72 -3.32
C GLN A 67 10.26 -7.94 -4.17
N LEU A 68 9.76 -7.67 -5.38
CA LEU A 68 9.41 -8.68 -6.37
C LEU A 68 10.00 -8.31 -7.74
N ASP A 69 10.52 -9.29 -8.44
CA ASP A 69 10.89 -9.13 -9.85
C ASP A 69 9.66 -9.19 -10.76
N MET A 70 9.89 -8.91 -12.05
CA MET A 70 8.82 -8.89 -13.04
C MET A 70 8.06 -10.23 -13.13
N ASP A 71 8.78 -11.35 -13.01
CA ASP A 71 8.17 -12.68 -13.10
C ASP A 71 7.33 -12.98 -11.86
N GLY A 72 7.80 -12.56 -10.68
CA GLY A 72 7.05 -12.62 -9.43
C GLY A 72 5.78 -11.77 -9.45
N ILE A 73 5.83 -10.56 -10.03
CA ILE A 73 4.63 -9.71 -10.21
C ILE A 73 3.61 -10.40 -11.12
N LEU A 74 4.04 -10.99 -12.25
CA LEU A 74 3.14 -11.69 -13.16
C LEU A 74 2.54 -12.97 -12.55
N ALA A 75 3.34 -13.71 -11.79
CA ALA A 75 2.88 -14.87 -11.06
C ALA A 75 1.80 -14.49 -10.04
N ALA A 76 2.04 -13.44 -9.25
CA ALA A 76 1.08 -12.95 -8.27
C ALA A 76 -0.20 -12.40 -8.93
N LEU A 77 -0.10 -11.71 -10.07
CA LEU A 77 -1.26 -11.27 -10.84
C LEU A 77 -2.11 -12.46 -11.31
N THR A 78 -1.45 -13.54 -11.72
CA THR A 78 -2.12 -14.76 -12.16
C THR A 78 -2.80 -15.47 -10.99
N GLU A 79 -2.11 -15.60 -9.85
CA GLU A 79 -2.64 -16.20 -8.62
C GLU A 79 -3.93 -15.50 -8.16
N HIS A 80 -3.93 -14.16 -8.19
CA HIS A 80 -5.08 -13.36 -7.82
C HIS A 80 -6.10 -13.15 -8.96
N ARG A 81 -6.02 -13.88 -10.08
CA ARG A 81 -6.93 -13.75 -11.23
C ARG A 81 -7.05 -12.32 -11.77
N LEU A 82 -5.96 -11.57 -11.70
CA LEU A 82 -5.78 -10.21 -12.22
C LEU A 82 -4.81 -10.20 -13.41
N ALA A 83 -4.71 -11.33 -14.13
CA ALA A 83 -3.74 -11.51 -15.19
C ALA A 83 -3.80 -10.39 -16.23
N LEU A 84 -2.63 -9.85 -16.55
CA LEU A 84 -2.41 -8.82 -17.54
C LEU A 84 -1.23 -9.26 -18.44
N PRO A 85 -1.19 -8.84 -19.72
CA PRO A 85 -0.05 -9.17 -20.58
C PRO A 85 1.24 -8.53 -20.05
N ARG A 86 2.38 -9.22 -20.24
CA ARG A 86 3.69 -8.80 -19.68
C ARG A 86 4.06 -7.37 -20.04
N LYS A 87 3.89 -6.97 -21.31
CA LYS A 87 4.29 -5.64 -21.79
C LYS A 87 3.53 -4.50 -21.08
N PRO A 88 2.18 -4.50 -21.03
CA PRO A 88 1.42 -3.57 -20.21
C PRO A 88 1.85 -3.51 -18.74
N VAL A 89 2.12 -4.66 -18.10
CA VAL A 89 2.58 -4.67 -16.70
C VAL A 89 3.95 -4.01 -16.58
N PHE A 90 4.86 -4.27 -17.52
CA PHE A 90 6.18 -3.65 -17.54
C PHE A 90 6.07 -2.13 -17.72
N ASP A 91 5.28 -1.66 -18.68
CA ASP A 91 5.06 -0.23 -18.94
C ASP A 91 4.47 0.47 -17.71
N ILE A 92 3.53 -0.17 -17.00
CA ILE A 92 2.97 0.33 -15.73
C ILE A 92 4.04 0.40 -14.65
N VAL A 93 4.82 -0.66 -14.46
CA VAL A 93 5.86 -0.70 -13.42
C VAL A 93 6.94 0.36 -13.67
N GLN A 94 7.37 0.55 -14.92
CA GLN A 94 8.33 1.59 -15.26
C GLN A 94 7.78 2.98 -14.98
N ARG A 95 6.53 3.26 -15.40
CA ARG A 95 5.87 4.53 -15.09
C ARG A 95 5.79 4.78 -13.58
N LEU A 96 5.46 3.77 -12.78
CA LEU A 96 5.40 3.88 -11.32
C LEU A 96 6.79 4.10 -10.68
N VAL A 97 7.87 3.64 -11.34
CA VAL A 97 9.24 3.98 -10.92
C VAL A 97 9.56 5.43 -11.26
N ASP A 98 9.20 5.90 -12.45
CA ASP A 98 9.38 7.31 -12.85
C ASP A 98 8.57 8.28 -11.97
N GLU A 99 7.44 7.84 -11.43
CA GLU A 99 6.56 8.59 -10.51
C GLU A 99 7.02 8.51 -9.03
N ASP A 100 8.18 7.91 -8.74
CA ASP A 100 8.70 7.67 -7.37
C ASP A 100 7.73 6.89 -6.44
N ILE A 101 6.80 6.13 -7.03
CA ILE A 101 5.89 5.25 -6.29
C ILE A 101 6.61 3.92 -5.97
N LEU A 102 7.37 3.42 -6.93
CA LEU A 102 8.19 2.23 -6.81
C LEU A 102 9.68 2.58 -6.92
N GLU A 103 10.51 1.82 -6.23
CA GLU A 103 11.96 1.81 -6.41
C GLU A 103 12.39 0.52 -7.11
N SER A 104 13.28 0.63 -8.08
CA SER A 104 13.97 -0.51 -8.66
C SER A 104 15.29 -0.78 -7.95
N THR A 105 15.48 -1.97 -7.40
CA THR A 105 16.78 -2.46 -6.92
C THR A 105 17.23 -3.61 -7.82
N GLY A 106 18.02 -3.28 -8.85
CA GLY A 106 18.39 -4.22 -9.90
C GLY A 106 17.18 -4.62 -10.75
N VAL A 107 16.80 -5.90 -10.73
CA VAL A 107 15.67 -6.44 -11.51
C VAL A 107 14.36 -6.50 -10.72
N ALA A 108 14.38 -6.10 -9.44
CA ALA A 108 13.24 -6.20 -8.53
C ALA A 108 12.71 -4.83 -8.14
N TYR A 109 11.43 -4.79 -7.81
CA TYR A 109 10.66 -3.60 -7.51
C TYR A 109 10.09 -3.67 -6.09
N ARG A 110 10.09 -2.53 -5.41
CA ARG A 110 9.47 -2.35 -4.09
C ARG A 110 8.79 -1.00 -4.02
N PHE A 111 7.90 -0.79 -3.05
CA PHE A 111 7.34 0.53 -2.81
C PHE A 111 8.39 1.47 -2.23
N ALA A 112 8.48 2.68 -2.79
CA ALA A 112 9.33 3.75 -2.25
C ALA A 112 8.83 4.20 -0.87
N VAL A 113 7.50 4.25 -0.71
CA VAL A 113 6.83 4.65 0.53
C VAL A 113 6.12 3.43 1.16
N PRO A 114 6.66 2.82 2.23
CA PRO A 114 6.06 1.66 2.88
C PRO A 114 4.62 1.92 3.37
N LEU A 115 4.34 3.15 3.80
CA LEU A 115 2.99 3.54 4.23
C LEU A 115 1.98 3.45 3.08
N TYR A 116 2.39 3.77 1.84
CA TYR A 116 1.51 3.66 0.69
C TYR A 116 1.17 2.20 0.37
N ARG A 117 2.18 1.32 0.41
CA ARG A 117 1.98 -0.14 0.31
C ARG A 117 0.94 -0.64 1.32
N ARG A 118 1.08 -0.27 2.60
CA ARG A 118 0.13 -0.66 3.66
C ARG A 118 -1.27 -0.11 3.40
N TRP A 119 -1.36 1.15 2.98
CA TRP A 119 -2.64 1.80 2.64
C TRP A 119 -3.37 1.04 1.54
N ILE A 120 -2.67 0.62 0.48
CA ILE A 120 -3.24 -0.20 -0.62
C ILE A 120 -3.63 -1.57 -0.09
N ALA A 121 -2.72 -2.27 0.61
CA ALA A 121 -2.96 -3.62 1.11
C ALA A 121 -4.22 -3.70 2.02
N TRP A 122 -4.48 -2.66 2.81
CA TRP A 122 -5.64 -2.60 3.71
C TRP A 122 -6.96 -2.22 3.04
N ARG A 123 -6.94 -1.39 1.99
CA ARG A 123 -8.16 -0.83 1.38
C ARG A 123 -8.54 -1.50 0.07
N TRP A 124 -7.56 -2.00 -0.67
CA TRP A 124 -7.70 -2.43 -2.06
C TRP A 124 -7.10 -3.81 -2.23
N GLU A 125 -7.72 -4.80 -1.58
CA GLU A 125 -7.33 -6.19 -1.77
C GLU A 125 -7.56 -6.64 -3.23
N PRO A 126 -6.79 -7.63 -3.73
CA PRO A 126 -6.89 -8.06 -5.11
C PRO A 126 -8.28 -8.53 -5.55
N SER A 127 -9.12 -9.00 -4.61
CA SER A 127 -10.53 -9.33 -4.86
C SER A 127 -11.35 -8.09 -5.19
N LEU A 128 -11.24 -7.02 -4.41
CA LEU A 128 -11.99 -5.78 -4.62
C LEU A 128 -11.60 -5.13 -5.95
N VAL A 129 -10.30 -5.07 -6.24
CA VAL A 129 -9.81 -4.48 -7.50
C VAL A 129 -10.20 -5.32 -8.74
N ARG A 130 -10.48 -6.61 -8.56
CA ARG A 130 -11.01 -7.46 -9.64
C ARG A 130 -12.40 -7.02 -10.08
N GLU A 131 -13.20 -6.51 -9.14
CA GLU A 131 -14.59 -6.11 -9.36
C GLU A 131 -14.70 -4.74 -10.06
N GLU A 132 -13.61 -3.96 -10.14
CA GLU A 132 -13.56 -2.67 -10.85
C GLU A 132 -13.76 -2.78 -12.37
N GLY A 133 -13.84 -4.01 -12.92
CA GLY A 133 -14.03 -4.23 -14.36
C GLY A 133 -12.76 -4.02 -15.20
N LEU A 134 -12.82 -4.33 -16.49
CA LEU A 134 -11.82 -3.89 -17.47
C LEU A 134 -12.51 -2.86 -18.35
N GLU A 135 -12.38 -1.58 -18.03
CA GLU A 135 -12.64 -0.55 -19.03
C GLU A 135 -11.41 -0.49 -19.96
N ASP A 136 -11.66 -0.72 -21.25
CA ASP A 136 -10.65 -0.85 -22.31
C ASP A 136 -10.04 0.48 -22.73
#